data_AF-A0A956N822-F1
#
_entry.id   AF-A0A956N822-F1
#
_cell.length_a   1.000
_cell.length_b   1.000
_cell.length_c   1.000
_cell.angle_alpha   90.00
_cell.angle_beta   90.00
_cell.angle_gamma   90.00
#
_symmetry.space_group_name_H-M   'P 1'
#
loop_
_entity.id
_entity.type
_entity.pdbx_description
1 polymer ?
#
loop_
_entity_poly.entity_id
_entity_poly.type
_entity_poly.pdbx_seq_one_letter_code
_entity_poly.pdbx_strand_id
1 'polypeptide(L)'
;NSRRVLGEDYDGLTEVQTSHLAFGLPDLSPYSRSSAFDSRELCVLIERAISTFEPRLVKGTVKVEFVKSDRVDDFAMRFRIRGLLHVEPITEPVTFDTALDPNNGSMKVEATE
;
A
#
# COMPACT_ATOMS: atom_id res chain seq x y z
N ASN A 1 8.90 -5.62 7.60
CA ASN A 1 9.12 -4.35 8.32
C ASN A 1 7.82 -3.56 8.25
N SER A 2 6.83 -3.94 9.07
CA SER A 2 5.49 -3.33 9.11
C SER A 2 5.52 -2.17 10.10
N ARG A 3 5.95 -0.99 9.65
CA ARG A 3 5.94 0.22 10.48
C ARG A 3 4.53 0.80 10.51
N ARG A 4 4.04 1.05 11.72
CA ARG A 4 2.79 1.76 11.99
C ARG A 4 3.08 3.25 12.15
N VAL A 5 2.12 4.08 11.76
CA VAL A 5 2.17 5.53 11.98
C VAL A 5 2.20 5.83 13.49
N LEU A 6 3.07 6.76 13.92
CA LEU A 6 3.27 7.07 15.34
C LEU A 6 2.28 8.13 15.86
N GLY A 7 1.03 7.75 16.07
CA GLY A 7 -0.02 8.65 16.58
C GLY A 7 -1.09 8.93 15.53
N GLU A 8 -2.35 9.04 15.97
CA GLU A 8 -3.51 8.98 15.07
C GLU A 8 -4.10 10.35 14.72
N ASP A 9 -3.53 11.45 15.24
CA ASP A 9 -4.13 12.78 15.10
C ASP A 9 -3.11 13.81 14.58
N TYR A 10 -2.93 13.80 13.25
CA TYR A 10 -2.12 14.77 12.51
C TYR A 10 -2.97 15.65 11.59
N ASP A 11 -4.27 15.74 11.89
CA ASP A 11 -5.18 16.56 11.10
C ASP A 11 -4.77 18.03 11.16
N GLY A 12 -4.64 18.66 9.99
CA GLY A 12 -4.15 20.04 9.85
C GLY A 12 -2.63 20.22 9.86
N LEU A 13 -1.83 19.17 10.14
CA LEU A 13 -0.37 19.24 10.17
C LEU A 13 0.26 18.71 8.88
N THR A 14 0.21 19.50 7.81
CA THR A 14 0.66 19.13 6.45
C THR A 14 2.11 18.66 6.38
N GLU A 15 3.01 19.29 7.15
CA GLU A 15 4.43 18.94 7.19
C GLU A 15 4.65 17.55 7.83
N VAL A 16 3.85 17.23 8.86
CA VAL A 16 3.94 15.96 9.59
C VAL A 16 3.49 14.79 8.71
N GLN A 17 2.48 14.99 7.85
CA GLN A 17 1.97 13.98 6.91
C GLN A 17 3.00 13.47 5.90
N THR A 18 4.05 14.25 5.62
CA THR A 18 5.15 13.86 4.72
C THR A 18 6.43 13.47 5.45
N SER A 19 6.42 13.57 6.78
CA SER A 19 7.57 13.25 7.62
C SER A 19 7.69 11.76 7.89
N HIS A 20 8.86 11.35 8.42
CA HIS A 20 9.07 9.98 8.90
C HIS A 20 8.13 9.56 10.04
N LEU A 21 7.48 10.50 10.74
CA LEU A 21 6.51 10.20 11.80
C LEU A 21 5.22 9.57 11.23
N ALA A 22 4.86 9.97 10.00
CA ALA A 22 3.73 9.44 9.25
C ALA A 22 4.11 8.26 8.33
N PHE A 23 5.35 7.75 8.41
CA PHE A 23 5.79 6.63 7.57
C PHE A 23 5.13 5.32 7.98
N GLY A 24 4.39 4.72 7.06
CA GLY A 24 3.74 3.43 7.25
C GLY A 24 2.32 3.41 6.73
N LEU A 25 1.59 2.37 7.11
CA LEU A 25 0.15 2.28 6.93
C LEU A 25 -0.55 2.45 8.29
N PRO A 26 -1.78 3.00 8.32
CA PRO A 26 -2.60 3.02 9.53
C PRO A 26 -2.98 1.60 9.96
N ASP A 27 -3.68 1.45 11.09
CA ASP A 27 -4.21 0.14 11.48
C ASP A 27 -5.18 -0.38 10.40
N LEU A 28 -4.88 -1.58 9.89
CA LEU A 28 -5.64 -2.20 8.81
C LEU A 28 -6.69 -3.20 9.32
N SER A 29 -6.70 -3.48 10.62
CA SER A 29 -7.66 -4.34 11.30
C SER A 29 -9.14 -4.00 11.06
N PRO A 30 -9.56 -2.71 10.96
CA PRO A 30 -10.98 -2.38 10.74
C PRO A 30 -11.46 -2.61 9.30
N TYR A 31 -10.56 -2.86 8.33
CA TYR A 31 -10.93 -2.99 6.92
C TYR A 31 -11.27 -4.44 6.58
N SER A 32 -12.43 -4.65 5.96
CA SER A 32 -12.92 -5.97 5.57
C SER A 32 -12.69 -6.27 4.08
N ARG A 33 -12.14 -7.45 3.80
CA ARG A 33 -12.02 -7.99 2.43
C ARG A 33 -13.37 -8.10 1.70
N SER A 34 -14.44 -8.34 2.45
CA SER A 34 -15.79 -8.54 1.90
C SER A 34 -16.46 -7.21 1.52
N SER A 35 -15.95 -6.08 2.03
CA SER A 35 -16.45 -4.74 1.73
C SER A 35 -15.73 -4.20 0.50
N ALA A 36 -16.51 -3.95 -0.57
CA ALA A 36 -16.01 -3.26 -1.76
C ALA A 36 -15.58 -1.81 -1.45
N PHE A 37 -16.17 -1.20 -0.42
CA PHE A 37 -15.79 0.13 0.04
C PHE A 37 -14.42 0.10 0.73
N ASP A 38 -14.25 -0.80 1.70
CA ASP A 38 -13.01 -0.89 2.49
C ASP A 38 -11.81 -1.26 1.61
N SER A 39 -11.99 -2.23 0.69
CA SER A 39 -10.94 -2.61 -0.26
C SER A 39 -10.52 -1.46 -1.18
N ARG A 40 -11.46 -0.58 -1.58
CA ARG A 40 -11.17 0.61 -2.36
C ARG A 40 -10.42 1.66 -1.53
N GLU A 41 -10.85 1.92 -0.31
CA GLU A 41 -10.17 2.84 0.61
C GLU A 41 -8.74 2.38 0.90
N LEU A 42 -8.53 1.08 1.11
CA LEU A 42 -7.18 0.52 1.27
C LEU A 42 -6.30 0.75 0.03
N CYS A 43 -6.84 0.58 -1.18
CA CYS A 43 -6.07 0.88 -2.40
C CYS A 43 -5.61 2.33 -2.43
N VAL A 44 -6.49 3.28 -2.07
CA VAL A 44 -6.17 4.71 -2.02
C VAL A 44 -5.10 5.00 -0.96
N LEU A 45 -5.22 4.40 0.23
CA LEU A 45 -4.25 4.55 1.32
C LEU A 45 -2.87 4.03 0.91
N ILE A 46 -2.80 2.85 0.32
CA ILE A 46 -1.55 2.25 -0.16
C ILE A 46 -0.94 3.09 -1.29
N GLU A 47 -1.74 3.53 -2.27
CA GLU A 47 -1.29 4.38 -3.39
C GLU A 47 -0.69 5.70 -2.87
N ARG A 48 -1.33 6.34 -1.89
CA ARG A 48 -0.86 7.56 -1.26
C ARG A 48 0.44 7.34 -0.47
N ALA A 49 0.50 6.28 0.34
CA ALA A 49 1.68 5.95 1.14
C ALA A 49 2.90 5.70 0.24
N ILE A 50 2.74 4.89 -0.82
CA ILE A 50 3.82 4.59 -1.77
C ILE A 50 4.25 5.86 -2.51
N SER A 51 3.32 6.65 -3.03
CA SER A 51 3.64 7.89 -3.76
C SER A 51 4.34 8.94 -2.88
N THR A 52 4.15 8.87 -1.56
CA THR A 52 4.77 9.79 -0.60
C THR A 52 6.16 9.31 -0.19
N PHE A 53 6.29 8.01 0.09
CA PHE A 53 7.47 7.46 0.77
C PHE A 53 8.40 6.60 -0.08
N GLU A 54 8.04 6.25 -1.32
CA GLU A 54 8.91 5.54 -2.26
C GLU A 54 9.30 6.43 -3.45
N PRO A 55 10.34 7.27 -3.32
CA PRO A 55 10.74 8.24 -4.34
C PRO A 55 11.24 7.62 -5.63
N ARG A 56 11.63 6.34 -5.61
CA ARG A 56 12.04 5.59 -6.79
C ARG A 56 10.86 5.27 -7.71
N LEU A 57 9.63 5.25 -7.20
CA LEU A 57 8.45 5.13 -8.03
C LEU A 57 8.00 6.52 -8.49
N VAL A 58 7.85 6.70 -9.80
CA VAL A 58 7.49 8.00 -10.39
C VAL A 58 6.10 8.40 -9.92
N LYS A 59 6.01 9.55 -9.24
CA LYS A 59 4.73 10.12 -8.76
C LYS A 59 3.72 10.23 -9.90
N GLY A 60 2.49 9.81 -9.64
CA GLY A 60 1.40 9.81 -10.63
C GLY A 60 1.35 8.58 -11.55
N THR A 61 2.37 7.71 -11.53
CA THR A 61 2.35 6.44 -12.26
C THR A 61 1.89 5.26 -11.39
N VAL A 62 1.92 5.42 -10.07
CA VAL A 62 1.53 4.39 -9.10
C VAL A 62 0.03 4.14 -9.19
N LYS A 63 -0.35 2.87 -9.33
CA LYS A 63 -1.74 2.39 -9.32
C LYS A 63 -1.84 1.16 -8.44
N VAL A 64 -2.82 1.14 -7.55
CA VAL A 64 -3.09 0.00 -6.67
C VAL A 64 -4.46 -0.58 -6.97
N GLU A 65 -4.54 -1.89 -7.14
CA GLU A 65 -5.76 -2.62 -7.43
C GLU A 65 -5.95 -3.77 -6.47
N PHE A 66 -7.18 -3.92 -5.96
CA PHE A 66 -7.54 -5.07 -5.16
C PHE A 66 -7.77 -6.30 -6.05
N VAL A 67 -7.04 -7.39 -5.78
CA VAL A 67 -7.13 -8.65 -6.52
C VAL A 67 -7.98 -9.61 -5.70
N LYS A 68 -9.17 -9.96 -6.22
CA LYS A 68 -9.99 -11.00 -5.61
C LYS A 68 -9.30 -12.35 -5.78
N SER A 69 -9.18 -13.09 -4.68
CA SER A 69 -8.74 -14.48 -4.69
C SER A 69 -9.99 -15.36 -4.77
N ASP A 70 -10.02 -16.28 -5.75
CA ASP A 70 -11.10 -17.26 -5.90
C ASP A 70 -10.96 -18.43 -4.92
N ARG A 71 -9.89 -18.44 -4.10
CA ARG A 71 -9.65 -19.45 -3.08
C ARG A 71 -10.46 -19.15 -1.82
N VAL A 72 -11.32 -20.10 -1.45
CA VAL A 72 -12.24 -20.01 -0.30
C VAL A 72 -11.47 -19.83 1.03
N ASP A 73 -10.29 -20.45 1.15
CA ASP A 73 -9.46 -20.41 2.37
C ASP A 73 -8.44 -19.25 2.40
N ASP A 74 -8.46 -18.38 1.38
CA ASP A 74 -7.53 -17.27 1.29
C ASP A 74 -8.11 -16.03 1.98
N PHE A 75 -7.80 -15.90 3.27
CA PHE A 75 -8.17 -14.74 4.08
C PHE A 75 -7.28 -13.51 3.83
N ALA A 76 -6.22 -13.65 3.03
CA ALA A 76 -5.35 -12.53 2.72
C ALA A 76 -6.03 -11.54 1.75
N MET A 77 -5.86 -10.25 2.02
CA MET A 77 -6.17 -9.19 1.08
C MET A 77 -5.02 -9.08 0.08
N ARG A 78 -5.30 -9.27 -1.21
CA ARG A 78 -4.28 -9.18 -2.25
C ARG A 78 -4.39 -7.85 -2.98
N PHE A 79 -3.26 -7.20 -3.18
CA PHE A 79 -3.19 -5.96 -3.96
C PHE A 79 -2.11 -6.08 -5.01
N ARG A 80 -2.43 -5.61 -6.21
CA ARG A 80 -1.48 -5.42 -7.29
C ARG A 80 -1.09 -3.95 -7.37
N ILE A 81 0.19 -3.68 -7.27
CA ILE A 81 0.76 -2.34 -7.34
C ILE A 81 1.53 -2.23 -8.65
N ARG A 82 1.20 -1.23 -9.47
CA ARG A 82 1.88 -0.94 -10.74
C ARG A 82 2.46 0.45 -10.70
N GLY A 83 3.58 0.68 -11.37
CA GLY A 83 4.18 2.00 -11.51
C GLY A 83 5.42 1.99 -12.39
N LEU A 84 5.97 3.17 -12.66
CA LEU A 84 7.29 3.30 -13.26
C LEU A 84 8.34 3.43 -12.16
N LEU A 85 9.29 2.51 -12.14
CA LEU A 85 10.48 2.56 -11.28
C LEU A 85 11.57 3.33 -12.02
N HIS A 86 12.01 4.43 -11.42
CA HIS A 86 13.11 5.25 -11.89
C HIS A 86 14.31 5.07 -10.96
N VAL A 87 15.35 4.42 -11.47
CA VAL A 87 16.64 4.24 -10.79
C VAL A 87 17.70 4.57 -11.81
N GLU A 88 18.42 5.68 -11.63
CA GLU A 88 19.36 6.16 -12.64
C GLU A 88 20.33 5.05 -13.11
N PRO A 89 20.49 4.85 -14.44
CA PRO A 89 19.93 5.60 -15.57
C PRO A 89 18.62 5.02 -16.17
N ILE A 90 17.98 4.04 -15.51
CA ILE A 90 16.92 3.20 -16.04
C ILE A 90 15.54 3.67 -15.57
N THR A 91 14.55 3.59 -16.45
CA THR A 91 13.13 3.74 -16.11
C THR A 91 12.35 2.55 -16.66
N GLU A 92 11.78 1.75 -15.78
CA GLU A 92 11.12 0.50 -16.14
C GLU A 92 9.73 0.39 -15.50
N PRO A 93 8.74 -0.16 -16.20
CA PRO A 93 7.48 -0.52 -15.58
C PRO A 93 7.70 -1.69 -14.62
N VAL A 94 7.12 -1.59 -13.42
CA VAL A 94 7.19 -2.63 -12.40
C VAL A 94 5.79 -3.00 -11.91
N THR A 95 5.61 -4.28 -11.60
CA THR A 95 4.40 -4.79 -10.97
C THR A 95 4.77 -5.56 -9.71
N PHE A 96 4.09 -5.27 -8.61
CA PHE A 96 4.24 -6.00 -7.36
C PHE A 96 2.89 -6.60 -6.96
N ASP A 97 2.89 -7.89 -6.69
CA ASP A 97 1.76 -8.56 -6.08
C ASP A 97 2.00 -8.66 -4.58
N THR A 98 1.03 -8.19 -3.80
CA THR A 98 1.11 -8.16 -2.35
C THR A 98 0.01 -9.01 -1.73
N ALA A 99 0.31 -9.63 -0.60
CA ALA A 99 -0.64 -10.35 0.22
C ALA A 99 -0.54 -9.82 1.65
N LEU A 100 -1.63 -9.23 2.13
CA LEU A 100 -1.80 -8.70 3.47
C LEU A 100 -2.68 -9.66 4.27
N ASP A 101 -2.16 -10.17 5.38
CA ASP A 101 -2.94 -10.91 6.36
C ASP A 101 -3.49 -9.93 7.42
N PRO A 102 -4.80 -9.65 7.43
CA PRO A 102 -5.39 -8.68 8.34
C PRO A 102 -5.30 -9.10 9.82
N ASN A 103 -5.13 -10.40 10.12
CA ASN A 103 -5.15 -10.89 11.51
C ASN A 103 -3.85 -10.59 12.26
N ASN A 104 -2.72 -10.49 11.55
CA ASN A 104 -1.41 -10.26 12.14
C ASN A 104 -0.70 -9.03 11.55
N GLY A 105 -1.34 -8.33 10.60
CA GLY A 105 -0.77 -7.17 9.90
C GLY A 105 0.48 -7.50 9.09
N SER A 106 0.73 -8.79 8.80
CA SER A 106 1.88 -9.21 8.00
C SER A 106 1.59 -8.96 6.52
N MET A 107 2.54 -8.34 5.85
CA MET A 107 2.48 -8.06 4.42
C MET A 107 3.63 -8.77 3.73
N LYS A 108 3.30 -9.55 2.70
CA LYS A 108 4.26 -10.16 1.77
C LYS A 108 4.17 -9.42 0.44
N VAL A 109 5.32 -9.19 -0.19
CA VAL A 109 5.44 -8.51 -1.47
C VAL A 109 6.28 -9.41 -2.38
N GLU A 110 5.73 -9.72 -3.54
CA GLU A 110 6.37 -10.50 -4.60
C GLU A 110 6.44 -9.61 -5.85
N ALA A 111 7.62 -9.50 -6.44
CA ALA A 111 7.78 -8.80 -7.71
C ALA A 111 7.35 -9.73 -8.84
N THR A 112 6.52 -9.20 -9.74
CA THR A 112 6.09 -9.89 -10.95
C THR A 112 6.68 -9.13 -12.13
N GLU A 113 7.45 -9.84 -12.97
CA GLU A 113 8.07 -9.30 -14.21
C GLU A 113 7.02 -8.90 -15.25
#